data_AF-A0A971YJA6-F1
#
_entry.id   AF-A0A971YJA6-F1
#
_cell.length_a   1.000
_cell.length_b   1.000
_cell.length_c   1.000
_cell.angle_alpha   90.00
_cell.angle_beta   90.00
_cell.angle_gamma   90.00
#
_symmetry.space_group_name_H-M   'P 1'
#
loop_
_entity.id
_entity.type
_entity.pdbx_description
1 polymer ?
#
loop_
_entity_poly.entity_id
_entity_poly.type
_entity_poly.pdbx_seq_one_letter_code
_entity_poly.pdbx_strand_id
1 'polypeptide(L)'
;MKKKEFLDLLKQALEGEVDQNTIEQSMIFYSEYISSQPGKSEEEVIKEIGDPRLIAKTIIDTEKISEGETGYKKDYRNYGSEEFNDNYEGHHYKRPYGRIFRLRWYHAVILALLFLTILSMIIRIGWIVLRLLYTFFIPIVLVGLLWVMFRRRD
;
A
#
# COMPACT_ATOMS: atom_id res chain seq x y z
N MET A 1 -31.32 -5.43 -17.59
CA MET A 1 -31.10 -5.50 -16.14
C MET A 1 -31.83 -4.34 -15.49
N LYS A 2 -32.55 -4.58 -14.39
CA LYS A 2 -33.24 -3.51 -13.64
C LYS A 2 -32.30 -2.87 -12.61
N LYS A 3 -32.61 -1.64 -12.17
CA LYS A 3 -31.85 -0.91 -11.14
C LYS A 3 -31.55 -1.77 -9.91
N LYS A 4 -32.57 -2.45 -9.39
CA LYS A 4 -32.43 -3.32 -8.21
C LYS A 4 -31.41 -4.44 -8.43
N GLU A 5 -31.48 -5.10 -9.57
CA GLU A 5 -30.59 -6.21 -9.94
C GLU A 5 -29.15 -5.74 -10.13
N PHE A 6 -28.94 -4.57 -10.75
CA PHE A 6 -27.63 -3.93 -10.87
C PHE A 6 -27.02 -3.67 -9.49
N LEU A 7 -27.80 -3.05 -8.60
CA LEU A 7 -27.37 -2.70 -7.26
C LEU A 7 -27.10 -3.93 -6.39
N ASP A 8 -27.92 -4.98 -6.50
CA ASP A 8 -27.72 -6.24 -5.79
C ASP A 8 -26.41 -6.94 -6.24
N LEU A 9 -26.14 -6.97 -7.55
CA LEU A 9 -24.91 -7.54 -8.11
C LEU A 9 -23.66 -6.73 -7.72
N LEU A 10 -23.75 -5.39 -7.76
CA LEU A 10 -22.68 -4.50 -7.34
C LEU A 10 -22.34 -4.74 -5.86
N LYS A 11 -23.38 -4.78 -5.00
CA LYS A 11 -23.22 -5.05 -3.57
C LYS A 11 -22.56 -6.40 -3.32
N GLN A 12 -23.06 -7.46 -3.95
CA GLN A 12 -22.51 -8.81 -3.82
C GLN A 12 -21.03 -8.88 -4.24
N ALA A 13 -20.64 -8.12 -5.26
CA ALA A 13 -19.25 -8.10 -5.73
C ALA A 13 -18.31 -7.30 -4.80
N LEU A 14 -18.84 -6.31 -4.08
CA LEU A 14 -18.08 -5.52 -3.10
C LEU A 14 -18.03 -6.17 -1.71
N GLU A 15 -19.07 -6.93 -1.34
CA GLU A 15 -19.17 -7.61 -0.04
C GLU A 15 -17.96 -8.53 0.20
N GLY A 16 -17.20 -8.24 1.26
CA GLY A 16 -16.02 -9.01 1.65
C GLY A 16 -14.71 -8.62 0.98
N GLU A 17 -14.72 -7.70 0.01
CA GLU A 17 -13.52 -7.18 -0.66
C GLU A 17 -13.19 -5.73 -0.28
N VAL A 18 -14.17 -4.95 0.18
CA VAL A 18 -14.01 -3.57 0.70
C VAL A 18 -14.75 -3.39 2.03
N ASP A 19 -14.45 -2.31 2.75
CA ASP A 19 -15.09 -2.00 4.01
C ASP A 19 -16.55 -1.55 3.85
N GLN A 20 -17.32 -1.60 4.94
CA GLN A 20 -18.75 -1.33 4.91
C GLN A 20 -19.09 0.11 4.47
N ASN A 21 -18.27 1.11 4.80
CA ASN A 21 -18.51 2.49 4.41
C ASN A 21 -18.35 2.64 2.89
N THR A 22 -17.35 2.01 2.29
CA THR A 22 -17.18 1.99 0.83
C THR A 22 -18.36 1.32 0.11
N ILE A 23 -18.88 0.22 0.65
CA ILE A 23 -20.09 -0.43 0.11
C ILE A 23 -21.26 0.54 0.15
N GLU A 24 -21.55 1.13 1.30
CA GLU A 24 -22.67 2.06 1.48
C GLU A 24 -22.57 3.27 0.57
N GLN A 25 -21.39 3.89 0.46
CA GLN A 25 -21.14 5.02 -0.44
C GLN A 25 -21.35 4.64 -1.90
N SER A 26 -20.83 3.47 -2.32
CA SER A 26 -21.01 2.96 -3.68
C SER A 26 -22.50 2.74 -3.98
N MET A 27 -23.24 2.13 -3.05
CA MET A 27 -24.67 1.89 -3.20
C MET A 27 -25.45 3.20 -3.35
N ILE A 28 -25.18 4.19 -2.50
CA ILE A 28 -25.82 5.50 -2.55
C ILE A 28 -25.53 6.16 -3.90
N PHE A 29 -24.25 6.27 -4.26
CA PHE A 29 -23.80 6.94 -5.48
C PHE A 29 -24.46 6.36 -6.74
N TYR A 30 -24.40 5.04 -6.95
CA TYR A 30 -24.99 4.44 -8.15
C TYR A 30 -26.52 4.44 -8.11
N SER A 31 -27.12 4.33 -6.92
CA SER A 31 -28.58 4.41 -6.80
C SER A 31 -29.12 5.80 -7.16
N GLU A 32 -28.40 6.86 -6.79
CA GLU A 32 -28.73 8.24 -7.11
C GLU A 32 -28.46 8.50 -8.59
N TYR A 33 -27.29 8.14 -9.09
CA TYR A 33 -26.90 8.37 -10.48
C TYR A 33 -27.86 7.74 -11.49
N ILE A 34 -28.32 6.50 -11.23
CA ILE A 34 -29.29 5.81 -12.10
C ILE A 34 -30.65 6.54 -12.10
N SER A 35 -31.06 7.13 -10.98
CA SER A 35 -32.37 7.79 -10.85
C SER A 35 -32.36 9.29 -11.12
N SER A 36 -31.19 9.94 -11.09
CA SER A 36 -31.09 11.39 -11.24
C SER A 36 -30.99 11.84 -12.69
N GLN A 37 -30.83 10.93 -13.66
CA GLN A 37 -30.53 11.30 -15.04
C GLN A 37 -31.79 11.76 -15.78
N PRO A 38 -31.92 13.07 -16.11
CA PRO A 38 -33.12 13.58 -16.75
C PRO A 38 -33.18 13.14 -18.21
N GLY A 39 -34.33 12.59 -18.62
CA GLY A 39 -34.60 12.24 -20.02
C GLY A 39 -34.07 10.87 -20.49
N LYS A 40 -33.44 10.08 -19.61
CA LYS A 40 -33.07 8.68 -19.88
C LYS A 40 -33.82 7.74 -18.96
N SER A 41 -34.18 6.56 -19.47
CA SER A 41 -34.73 5.50 -18.61
C SER A 41 -33.63 4.88 -17.76
N GLU A 42 -33.96 4.35 -16.58
CA GLU A 42 -32.98 3.68 -15.71
C GLU A 42 -32.22 2.56 -16.45
N GLU A 43 -32.90 1.84 -17.35
CA GLU A 43 -32.32 0.76 -18.15
C GLU A 43 -31.29 1.27 -19.17
N GLU A 44 -31.54 2.44 -19.75
CA GLU A 44 -30.62 3.09 -20.68
C GLU A 44 -29.36 3.60 -19.96
N VAL A 45 -29.55 4.18 -18.77
CA VAL A 45 -28.44 4.62 -17.92
C VAL A 45 -27.59 3.43 -17.47
N ILE A 46 -28.20 2.33 -17.06
CA ILE A 46 -27.49 1.10 -16.68
C ILE A 46 -26.68 0.53 -17.86
N LYS A 47 -27.25 0.54 -19.06
CA LYS A 47 -26.56 0.07 -20.27
C LYS A 47 -25.35 0.95 -20.62
N GLU A 48 -25.43 2.25 -20.36
CA GLU A 48 -24.35 3.21 -20.59
C GLU A 48 -23.20 3.03 -19.59
N ILE A 49 -23.50 2.78 -18.31
CA ILE A 49 -22.46 2.59 -17.27
C ILE A 49 -21.82 1.20 -17.36
N GLY A 50 -22.58 0.18 -17.78
CA GLY A 50 -22.07 -1.16 -18.05
C GLY A 50 -22.24 -2.17 -16.89
N ASP A 51 -21.36 -3.17 -16.83
CA ASP A 51 -21.49 -4.30 -15.90
C ASP A 51 -21.13 -3.89 -14.45
N PRO A 52 -22.03 -4.11 -13.47
CA PRO A 52 -21.78 -3.81 -12.06
C PRO A 52 -20.54 -4.52 -11.50
N ARG A 53 -20.14 -5.67 -12.04
CA ARG A 53 -18.95 -6.42 -11.63
C ARG A 53 -17.65 -5.72 -12.03
N LEU A 54 -17.62 -5.10 -13.20
CA LEU A 54 -16.45 -4.32 -13.65
C LEU A 54 -16.28 -3.05 -12.82
N ILE A 55 -17.40 -2.44 -12.44
CA ILE A 55 -17.43 -1.31 -11.52
C ILE A 55 -16.89 -1.73 -10.15
N ALA A 56 -17.43 -2.83 -9.58
CA ALA A 56 -16.95 -3.38 -8.31
C ALA A 56 -15.44 -3.63 -8.34
N LYS A 57 -14.94 -4.26 -9.40
CA LYS A 57 -13.51 -4.51 -9.59
C LYS A 57 -12.68 -3.22 -9.53
N THR A 58 -13.14 -2.17 -10.19
CA THR A 58 -12.44 -0.87 -10.19
C THR A 58 -12.43 -0.23 -8.81
N ILE A 59 -13.54 -0.30 -8.07
CA ILE A 59 -13.64 0.20 -6.69
C ILE A 59 -12.68 -0.58 -5.78
N ILE A 60 -12.72 -1.92 -5.82
CA ILE A 60 -11.84 -2.80 -5.07
C ILE A 60 -10.37 -2.51 -5.39
N ASP A 61 -10.04 -2.34 -6.67
CA ASP A 61 -8.68 -2.03 -7.11
C ASP A 61 -8.21 -0.67 -6.57
N THR A 62 -9.11 0.31 -6.47
CA THR A 62 -8.82 1.66 -5.97
C THR A 62 -8.64 1.66 -4.45
N GLU A 63 -9.52 0.97 -3.71
CA GLU A 63 -9.41 0.85 -2.26
C GLU A 63 -8.12 0.14 -1.84
N LYS A 64 -7.74 -0.93 -2.55
CA LYS A 64 -6.46 -1.63 -2.31
C LYS A 64 -5.25 -0.71 -2.47
N ILE A 65 -5.30 0.23 -3.42
CA ILE A 65 -4.24 1.24 -3.61
C ILE A 65 -4.24 2.26 -2.46
N SER A 66 -5.42 2.66 -1.97
CA SER A 66 -5.61 3.65 -0.90
C SER A 66 -5.14 3.14 0.47
N GLU A 67 -5.36 1.86 0.78
CA GLU A 67 -4.96 1.22 2.05
C GLU A 67 -3.45 0.94 2.19
N GLY A 68 -2.62 1.39 1.25
CA GLY A 68 -1.17 1.34 1.36
C GLY A 68 -0.49 0.14 0.66
N GLU A 69 -1.19 -0.60 -0.20
CA GLU A 69 -0.55 -1.50 -1.17
C GLU A 69 0.14 -0.68 -2.27
N THR A 70 1.27 -0.05 -1.95
CA THR A 70 2.21 0.57 -2.91
C THR A 70 2.97 -0.51 -3.69
N GLY A 71 2.22 -1.40 -4.35
CA GLY A 71 2.74 -2.61 -4.95
C GLY A 71 1.98 -3.12 -6.17
N TYR A 72 1.20 -2.29 -6.87
CA TYR A 72 0.58 -2.69 -8.13
C TYR A 72 1.10 -1.88 -9.32
N LYS A 73 2.12 -2.43 -9.97
CA LYS A 73 2.34 -2.25 -11.40
C LYS A 73 1.21 -3.02 -12.10
N LYS A 74 0.13 -2.33 -12.46
CA LYS A 74 -0.99 -2.96 -13.17
C LYS A 74 -0.82 -2.75 -14.67
N ASP A 75 -0.76 -3.87 -15.37
CA ASP A 75 -0.80 -3.98 -16.81
C ASP A 75 -2.12 -3.38 -17.35
N TYR A 76 -2.05 -2.14 -17.86
CA TYR A 76 -3.12 -1.46 -18.61
C TYR A 76 -3.42 -2.11 -19.98
N ARG A 77 -3.23 -3.42 -20.13
CA ARG A 77 -3.24 -4.07 -21.45
C ARG A 77 -4.39 -5.03 -21.73
N ASN A 78 -5.33 -5.22 -20.79
CA ASN A 78 -6.44 -6.13 -21.01
C ASN A 78 -7.79 -5.51 -20.59
N TYR A 79 -8.17 -4.43 -21.26
CA TYR A 79 -9.50 -3.79 -21.12
C TYR A 79 -10.44 -4.12 -22.29
N GLY A 80 -10.12 -5.12 -23.10
CA GLY A 80 -10.96 -5.53 -24.22
C GLY A 80 -10.83 -7.02 -24.48
N SER A 81 -11.95 -7.72 -24.36
CA SER A 81 -12.14 -9.15 -24.63
C SER A 81 -11.77 -10.09 -23.47
N GLU A 82 -12.71 -10.23 -22.55
CA GLU A 82 -12.97 -11.53 -21.93
C GLU A 82 -14.50 -11.69 -21.91
N GLU A 83 -14.99 -12.54 -22.81
CA GLU A 83 -16.38 -12.97 -22.86
C GLU A 83 -16.77 -13.53 -21.48
N PHE A 84 -17.71 -12.85 -20.82
CA PHE A 84 -18.26 -13.25 -19.55
C PHE A 84 -19.14 -14.48 -19.77
N ASN A 85 -18.57 -15.68 -19.62
CA ASN A 85 -19.32 -16.93 -19.70
C ASN A 85 -20.03 -17.18 -18.37
N ASP A 86 -21.36 -17.05 -18.38
CA ASP A 86 -22.24 -17.26 -17.24
C ASP A 86 -22.23 -18.71 -16.77
N ASN A 87 -21.68 -18.93 -15.58
CA ASN A 87 -22.01 -20.07 -14.72
C ASN A 87 -21.93 -19.61 -13.25
N TYR A 88 -22.96 -18.88 -12.81
CA TYR A 88 -23.17 -18.58 -11.39
C TYR A 88 -23.83 -19.78 -10.69
N GLU A 89 -23.04 -20.82 -10.44
CA GLU A 89 -23.34 -21.78 -9.37
C GLU A 89 -22.75 -21.25 -8.06
N GLY A 90 -23.62 -21.05 -7.08
CA GLY A 90 -23.29 -20.47 -5.79
C GLY A 90 -22.24 -21.30 -5.07
N HIS A 91 -21.04 -20.74 -4.90
CA HIS A 91 -20.07 -21.21 -3.92
C HIS A 91 -19.63 -20.01 -3.08
N HIS A 92 -20.15 -19.95 -1.86
CA HIS A 92 -19.60 -19.14 -0.78
C HIS A 92 -18.16 -19.60 -0.48
N TYR A 93 -17.21 -19.07 -1.23
CA TYR A 93 -15.81 -19.12 -0.82
C TYR A 93 -15.61 -18.09 0.27
N LYS A 94 -15.85 -18.50 1.52
CA LYS A 94 -15.11 -17.94 2.65
C LYS A 94 -13.63 -18.21 2.35
N ARG A 95 -12.93 -17.23 1.78
CA ARG A 95 -11.48 -17.24 1.68
C ARG A 95 -10.96 -16.82 3.05
N PRO A 96 -10.36 -17.72 3.86
CA PRO A 96 -9.60 -17.28 5.00
C PRO A 96 -8.28 -16.77 4.41
N TYR A 97 -8.18 -15.48 4.15
CA TYR A 97 -6.90 -14.89 3.75
C TYR A 97 -6.52 -13.74 4.65
N GLY A 98 -6.16 -14.13 5.89
CA GLY A 98 -4.89 -13.66 6.43
C GLY A 98 -3.76 -14.16 5.53
N ARG A 99 -3.58 -13.54 4.35
CA ARG A 99 -2.34 -13.71 3.59
C ARG A 99 -1.40 -12.63 4.09
N ILE A 100 -0.62 -13.03 5.08
CA ILE A 100 0.70 -12.51 5.41
C ILE A 100 1.27 -11.84 4.17
N PHE A 101 1.51 -10.53 4.27
CA PHE A 101 2.23 -9.72 3.28
C PHE A 101 3.33 -10.57 2.67
N ARG A 102 3.11 -11.09 1.46
CA ARG A 102 4.16 -11.75 0.70
C ARG A 102 4.99 -10.64 0.06
N LEU A 103 5.61 -9.81 0.92
CA LEU A 103 6.88 -9.17 0.59
C LEU A 103 7.71 -10.32 0.03
N ARG A 104 7.86 -10.36 -1.30
CA ARG A 104 8.67 -11.39 -1.94
C ARG A 104 10.00 -11.33 -1.19
N TRP A 105 10.39 -12.43 -0.55
CA TRP A 105 11.47 -12.49 0.44
C TRP A 105 12.73 -11.71 0.01
N TYR A 106 12.99 -11.62 -1.29
CA TYR A 106 14.05 -10.80 -1.85
C TYR A 106 13.93 -9.28 -1.61
N HIS A 107 12.73 -8.67 -1.54
CA HIS A 107 12.57 -7.25 -1.20
C HIS A 107 12.98 -6.99 0.25
N ALA A 108 12.61 -7.88 1.17
CA ALA A 108 13.07 -7.82 2.55
C ALA A 108 14.60 -7.95 2.63
N VAL A 109 15.18 -8.85 1.82
CA VAL A 109 16.64 -9.00 1.71
C VAL A 109 17.31 -7.75 1.12
N ILE A 110 16.73 -7.13 0.09
CA ILE A 110 17.27 -5.90 -0.53
C ILE A 110 17.22 -4.73 0.44
N LEU A 111 16.11 -4.54 1.17
CA LEU A 111 15.99 -3.49 2.19
C LEU A 111 16.95 -3.74 3.35
N ALA A 112 17.08 -4.98 3.81
CA ALA A 112 18.05 -5.35 4.84
C ALA A 112 19.49 -5.09 4.38
N LEU A 113 19.80 -5.39 3.12
CA LEU A 113 21.12 -5.14 2.54
C LEU A 113 21.39 -3.63 2.42
N LEU A 114 20.43 -2.83 1.97
CA LEU A 114 20.53 -1.36 1.94
C LEU A 114 20.74 -0.77 3.34
N PHE A 115 20.00 -1.28 4.34
CA PHE A 115 20.17 -0.84 5.72
C PHE A 115 21.56 -1.21 6.26
N LEU A 116 22.03 -2.44 6.00
CA LEU A 116 23.35 -2.90 6.39
C LEU A 116 24.48 -2.10 5.75
N THR A 117 24.35 -1.70 4.48
CA THR A 117 25.38 -0.88 3.81
C THR A 117 25.47 0.51 4.43
N ILE A 118 24.33 1.16 4.71
CA ILE A 118 24.28 2.46 5.39
C ILE A 118 24.85 2.34 6.81
N LEU A 119 24.45 1.31 7.57
CA LEU A 119 24.94 1.06 8.92
C LEU A 119 26.46 0.84 8.94
N SER A 120 26.98 0.05 8.00
CA SER A 120 28.42 -0.18 7.85
C SER A 120 29.18 1.12 7.58
N MET A 121 28.63 2.01 6.75
CA MET A 121 29.21 3.31 6.45
C MET A 121 29.28 4.21 7.70
N ILE A 122 28.22 4.24 8.52
CA ILE A 122 28.21 5.00 9.79
C ILE A 122 29.27 4.46 10.76
N ILE A 123 29.40 3.13 10.89
CA ILE A 123 30.40 2.52 11.76
C ILE A 123 31.82 2.87 11.30
N ARG A 124 32.08 2.82 9.98
CA ARG A 124 33.38 3.22 9.40
C ARG A 124 33.73 4.67 9.72
N ILE A 125 32.76 5.58 9.56
CA ILE A 125 32.94 7.00 9.86
C ILE A 125 33.19 7.20 11.36
N GLY A 126 32.41 6.54 12.22
CA GLY A 126 32.60 6.57 13.67
C GLY A 126 33.99 6.08 14.10
N TRP A 127 34.50 5.01 13.48
CA TRP A 127 35.85 4.51 13.71
C TRP A 127 36.94 5.51 13.34
N ILE A 128 36.78 6.22 12.22
CA ILE A 128 37.72 7.26 11.78
C ILE A 128 37.71 8.44 12.77
N VAL A 129 36.53 8.91 13.16
CA VAL A 129 36.37 10.00 14.12
C VAL A 129 36.96 9.61 15.47
N LEU A 130 36.70 8.39 15.96
CA LEU A 130 37.25 7.91 17.23
C LEU A 130 38.78 7.81 17.20
N ARG A 131 39.35 7.32 16.10
CA ARG A 131 40.81 7.27 15.92
C ARG A 131 41.42 8.67 15.95
N LEU A 132 40.77 9.61 15.28
CA LEU A 132 41.20 11.00 15.23
C LEU A 132 41.11 11.63 16.64
N LEU A 133 39.97 11.44 17.32
CA LEU A 133 39.75 11.87 18.69
C LEU A 133 40.83 11.33 19.63
N TYR A 134 41.10 10.02 19.62
CA TYR A 134 42.13 9.42 20.47
C TYR A 134 43.53 9.99 20.16
N THR A 135 43.84 10.18 18.88
CA THR A 135 45.14 10.73 18.43
C THR A 135 45.38 12.15 18.96
N PHE A 136 44.35 12.99 19.01
CA PHE A 136 44.46 14.35 19.55
C PHE A 136 44.26 14.43 21.07
N PHE A 137 43.45 13.54 21.64
CA PHE A 137 43.14 13.56 23.07
C PHE A 137 44.36 13.20 23.94
N ILE A 138 45.15 12.20 23.55
CA ILE A 138 46.36 11.80 24.29
C ILE A 138 47.37 12.95 24.47
N PRO A 139 47.83 13.65 23.41
CA PRO A 139 48.81 14.73 23.58
C PRO A 139 48.24 15.88 24.40
N ILE A 140 46.94 16.21 24.25
CA ILE A 140 46.29 17.25 25.06
C ILE A 140 46.29 16.88 26.54
N VAL A 141 45.94 15.63 26.87
CA VAL A 141 45.96 15.13 28.25
C VAL A 141 47.38 15.09 28.81
N LEU A 142 48.37 14.67 28.04
CA LEU A 142 49.77 14.66 28.47
C LEU A 142 50.29 16.07 28.79
N VAL A 143 50.01 17.05 27.92
CA VAL A 143 50.39 18.45 28.15
C VAL A 143 49.65 19.02 29.37
N GLY A 144 48.35 18.74 29.49
CA GLY A 144 47.56 19.15 30.66
C GLY A 144 48.09 18.54 31.97
N LEU A 145 48.46 17.26 31.96
CA LEU A 145 49.03 16.57 33.12
C LEU A 145 50.40 17.15 33.49
N LEU A 146 51.26 17.43 32.50
CA LEU A 146 52.55 18.09 32.72
C LEU A 146 52.36 19.50 33.30
N TRP A 147 51.39 20.28 32.81
CA TRP A 147 51.07 21.61 33.35
C TRP A 147 50.58 21.53 34.80
N VAL A 148 49.67 20.60 35.11
CA VAL A 148 49.18 20.40 36.49
C VAL A 148 50.30 19.92 37.41
N MET A 149 51.17 19.04 36.96
CA MET A 149 52.29 18.53 37.75
C MET A 149 53.32 19.64 38.04
N PHE A 150 53.61 20.50 37.07
CA PHE A 150 54.54 21.62 37.25
C PHE A 150 53.94 22.68 38.17
N ARG A 151 52.66 23.03 38.01
CA ARG A 151 51.94 23.97 38.89
C ARG A 151 51.76 23.48 40.33
N ARG A 152 51.85 22.18 40.60
CA ARG A 152 51.84 21.63 41.96
C ARG A 152 53.21 21.62 42.64
N ARG A 153 54.28 21.92 41.90
CA ARG A 153 55.67 21.86 42.37
C ARG A 153 56.31 23.21 42.70
N ASP A 154 55.77 24.30 42.17
CA ASP A 154 56.06 25.69 42.57
C ASP A 154 55.07 26.16 43.65
#